data_AF-A0A7V4W4G4-F1
#
_entry.id   AF-A0A7V4W4G4-F1
#
_cell.length_a   1.000
_cell.length_b   1.000
_cell.length_c   1.000
_cell.angle_alpha   90.00
_cell.angle_beta   90.00
_cell.angle_gamma   90.00
#
_symmetry.space_group_name_H-M   'P 1'
#
loop_
_entity.id
_entity.type
_entity.pdbx_description
1 polymer ?
#
loop_
_entity_poly.entity_id
_entity_poly.type
_entity_poly.pdbx_seq_one_letter_code
_entity_poly.pdbx_strand_id
1 'polypeptide(L)'
;MAKSLLARMGQGLLLKAAPGPLALFVKGLYRSVRVRHVGREPLEALKASGGQYIMAFWHGHLLLMVYAYVGQRLTFLVSEHRDGELVTRVMRRFGMDPTRGSSTRGGVRALHALLRKVREGYDLAFTPDGPRGPARVAQAGVVQAARLSGLPIVPIAVAARKKKRWIPGTAS
;
A
#
# COMPACT_ATOMS: atom_id res chain seq x y z
N MET A 1 36.99 9.46 -2.38
CA MET A 1 36.13 9.11 -3.55
C MET A 1 35.81 7.62 -3.68
N ALA A 2 36.75 6.68 -3.51
CA ALA A 2 36.49 5.24 -3.72
C ALA A 2 35.46 4.60 -2.74
N LYS A 3 35.47 4.98 -1.45
CA LYS A 3 34.49 4.47 -0.45
C LYS A 3 33.04 4.86 -0.79
N SER A 4 32.81 6.06 -1.33
CA SER A 4 31.45 6.50 -1.73
C SER A 4 31.00 5.83 -3.03
N LEU A 5 31.92 5.50 -3.94
CA LEU A 5 31.61 4.71 -5.14
C LEU A 5 31.24 3.26 -4.80
N LEU A 6 32.04 2.58 -3.98
CA LEU A 6 31.76 1.21 -3.54
C LEU A 6 30.46 1.11 -2.74
N ALA A 7 30.18 2.10 -1.88
CA ALA A 7 28.90 2.20 -1.20
C ALA A 7 27.75 2.38 -2.20
N ARG A 8 27.87 3.26 -3.20
CA ARG A 8 26.83 3.45 -4.23
C ARG A 8 26.63 2.22 -5.12
N MET A 9 27.70 1.48 -5.44
CA MET A 9 27.63 0.23 -6.20
C MET A 9 26.94 -0.88 -5.41
N GLY A 10 27.31 -1.07 -4.13
CA GLY A 10 26.63 -2.02 -3.24
C GLY A 10 25.16 -1.66 -3.01
N GLN A 11 24.84 -0.37 -2.94
CA GLN A 11 23.46 0.12 -2.80
C GLN A 11 22.62 -0.12 -4.06
N GLY A 12 23.22 0.06 -5.25
CA GLY A 12 22.57 -0.25 -6.52
C GLY A 12 22.30 -1.75 -6.69
N LEU A 13 23.23 -2.59 -6.23
CA LEU A 13 23.06 -4.04 -6.18
C LEU A 13 21.91 -4.43 -5.23
N LEU A 14 21.83 -3.82 -4.04
CA LEU A 14 20.74 -4.07 -3.09
C LEU A 14 19.36 -3.72 -3.69
N LEU A 15 19.23 -2.57 -4.36
CA LEU A 15 17.97 -2.17 -5.00
C LEU A 15 17.58 -3.10 -6.16
N LYS A 16 18.52 -3.81 -6.78
CA LYS A 16 18.23 -4.80 -7.82
C LYS A 16 17.88 -6.17 -7.21
N ALA A 17 18.64 -6.61 -6.22
CA ALA A 17 18.56 -7.96 -5.66
C ALA A 17 17.48 -8.13 -4.58
N ALA A 18 17.29 -7.15 -3.67
CA ALA A 18 16.40 -7.28 -2.51
C ALA A 18 14.89 -7.37 -2.84
N PRO A 19 14.34 -6.69 -3.87
CA PRO A 19 12.91 -6.69 -4.09
C PRO A 19 12.26 -8.07 -4.34
N GLY A 20 12.97 -8.98 -5.00
CA GLY A 20 12.48 -10.34 -5.29
C GLY A 20 12.31 -11.16 -4.02
N PRO A 21 13.38 -11.39 -3.23
CA PRO A 21 13.32 -12.03 -1.93
C PRO A 21 12.31 -11.40 -0.97
N LEU A 22 12.21 -10.05 -0.92
CA LEU A 22 11.23 -9.41 -0.04
C LEU A 22 9.78 -9.69 -0.48
N ALA A 23 9.50 -9.67 -1.78
CA ALA A 23 8.19 -10.05 -2.29
C ALA A 23 7.87 -11.53 -2.02
N LEU A 24 8.86 -12.43 -2.16
CA LEU A 24 8.71 -13.85 -1.83
C LEU A 24 8.47 -14.06 -0.33
N PHE A 25 9.17 -13.31 0.53
CA PHE A 25 8.95 -13.34 1.97
C PHE A 25 7.52 -12.93 2.33
N VAL A 26 7.01 -11.82 1.78
CA VAL A 26 5.62 -11.38 2.00
C VAL A 26 4.61 -12.40 1.45
N LYS A 27 4.89 -13.05 0.31
CA LYS A 27 4.08 -14.17 -0.22
C LYS A 27 4.09 -15.40 0.70
N GLY A 28 5.25 -15.76 1.24
CA GLY A 28 5.40 -16.85 2.19
C GLY A 28 4.66 -16.59 3.50
N LEU A 29 4.76 -15.36 4.03
CA LEU A 29 4.00 -14.94 5.20
C LEU A 29 2.50 -15.00 4.98
N TYR A 30 2.01 -14.48 3.85
CA TYR A 30 0.57 -14.55 3.54
C TYR A 30 0.08 -15.99 3.45
N ARG A 31 0.87 -16.90 2.87
CA ARG A 31 0.55 -18.33 2.80
C ARG A 31 0.61 -19.06 4.14
N SER A 32 1.37 -18.56 5.11
CA SER A 32 1.48 -19.18 6.43
C SER A 32 0.37 -18.76 7.40
N VAL A 33 -0.40 -17.72 7.06
CA VAL A 33 -1.54 -17.26 7.84
C VAL A 33 -2.87 -17.65 7.19
N ARG A 34 -3.89 -17.89 8.03
CA ARG A 34 -5.27 -18.05 7.54
C ARG A 34 -5.92 -16.69 7.48
N VAL A 35 -6.36 -16.28 6.30
CA VAL A 35 -6.99 -14.98 6.06
C VAL A 35 -8.47 -15.18 5.84
N ARG A 36 -9.29 -14.49 6.64
CA ARG A 36 -10.73 -14.35 6.42
C ARG A 36 -10.99 -12.90 6.07
N HIS A 37 -11.69 -12.69 4.95
CA HIS A 37 -12.18 -11.38 4.57
C HIS A 37 -13.59 -11.20 5.14
N VAL A 38 -13.92 -9.99 5.59
CA VAL A 38 -15.25 -9.63 6.12
C VAL A 38 -15.66 -8.33 5.44
N GLY A 39 -16.87 -8.27 4.89
CA GLY A 39 -17.39 -7.08 4.20
C GLY A 39 -16.67 -6.77 2.89
N ARG A 40 -16.24 -7.81 2.17
CA ARG A 40 -15.49 -7.69 0.90
C ARG A 40 -16.43 -7.55 -0.30
N GLU A 41 -17.65 -8.06 -0.16
CA GLU A 41 -18.66 -8.20 -1.21
C GLU A 41 -19.05 -6.86 -1.86
N PRO A 42 -19.28 -5.75 -1.11
CA PRO A 42 -19.58 -4.46 -1.73
C PRO A 42 -18.43 -3.93 -2.58
N LEU A 43 -17.19 -4.26 -2.20
CA LEU A 43 -15.99 -3.83 -2.89
C LEU A 43 -15.79 -4.60 -4.19
N GLU A 44 -16.07 -5.89 -4.17
CA GLU A 44 -16.07 -6.73 -5.38
C GLU A 44 -17.16 -6.31 -6.36
N ALA A 45 -18.37 -6.00 -5.87
CA ALA A 45 -19.45 -5.47 -6.69
C ALA A 45 -19.07 -4.12 -7.33
N LEU A 46 -18.49 -3.19 -6.55
CA LEU A 46 -18.00 -1.91 -7.05
C LEU A 46 -16.94 -2.10 -8.15
N LYS A 47 -16.01 -3.04 -7.98
CA LYS A 47 -14.99 -3.30 -9.01
C LYS A 47 -15.56 -4.00 -10.24
N ALA A 48 -16.52 -4.91 -10.06
CA ALA A 48 -17.20 -5.58 -11.17
C ALA A 48 -17.98 -4.59 -12.05
N SER A 49 -18.51 -3.50 -11.48
CA SER A 49 -19.16 -2.42 -12.23
C SER A 49 -18.17 -1.38 -12.80
N GLY A 50 -16.86 -1.62 -12.72
CA GLY A 50 -15.83 -0.69 -13.19
C GLY A 50 -15.58 0.51 -12.28
N GLY A 51 -16.15 0.53 -11.07
CA GLY A 51 -15.99 1.62 -10.11
C GLY A 51 -14.56 1.74 -9.56
N GLN A 52 -14.21 2.94 -9.10
CA GLN A 52 -12.94 3.24 -8.44
C GLN A 52 -13.17 3.63 -6.97
N TYR A 53 -12.16 3.40 -6.11
CA TYR A 53 -12.23 3.79 -4.71
C TYR A 53 -10.89 4.19 -4.12
N ILE A 54 -10.94 4.83 -2.94
CA ILE A 54 -9.77 5.13 -2.11
C ILE A 54 -9.71 4.12 -0.97
N MET A 55 -8.78 3.18 -1.07
CA MET A 55 -8.43 2.24 -0.02
C MET A 55 -7.68 2.96 1.11
N ALA A 56 -8.31 3.13 2.28
CA ALA A 56 -7.71 3.83 3.41
C ALA A 56 -7.44 2.88 4.58
N PHE A 57 -6.20 2.84 5.08
CA PHE A 57 -5.81 1.95 6.19
C PHE A 57 -4.64 2.54 6.98
N TRP A 58 -4.54 2.24 8.27
CA TRP A 58 -3.43 2.74 9.10
C TRP A 58 -2.07 2.22 8.62
N HIS A 59 -1.01 3.05 8.70
CA HIS A 59 0.35 2.64 8.34
C HIS A 59 0.77 1.31 8.99
N GLY A 60 0.35 1.07 10.25
CA GLY A 60 0.64 -0.18 10.97
C GLY A 60 0.09 -1.46 10.34
N HIS A 61 -0.75 -1.36 9.30
CA HIS A 61 -1.39 -2.49 8.63
C HIS A 61 -0.73 -2.85 7.28
N LEU A 62 0.31 -2.14 6.84
CA LEU A 62 0.91 -2.24 5.51
C LEU A 62 1.26 -3.67 5.05
N LEU A 63 1.80 -4.51 5.94
CA LEU A 63 2.44 -5.78 5.59
C LEU A 63 1.55 -6.72 4.76
N LEU A 64 0.28 -6.87 5.14
CA LEU A 64 -0.66 -7.79 4.47
C LEU A 64 -1.69 -7.05 3.61
N MET A 65 -1.70 -5.72 3.66
CA MET A 65 -2.74 -4.91 3.02
C MET A 65 -2.73 -5.04 1.49
N VAL A 66 -1.58 -5.41 0.92
CA VAL A 66 -1.44 -5.73 -0.50
C VAL A 66 -2.43 -6.80 -0.98
N TYR A 67 -2.85 -7.72 -0.10
CA TYR A 67 -3.80 -8.81 -0.42
C TYR A 67 -5.27 -8.47 -0.12
N ALA A 68 -5.53 -7.35 0.56
CA ALA A 68 -6.88 -6.87 0.82
C ALA A 68 -7.45 -6.09 -0.37
N TYR A 69 -6.59 -5.66 -1.31
CA TYR A 69 -7.01 -4.99 -2.53
C TYR A 69 -7.68 -5.97 -3.50
N VAL A 70 -8.84 -5.60 -4.03
CA VAL A 70 -9.66 -6.46 -4.92
C VAL A 70 -9.67 -6.00 -6.38
N GLY A 71 -9.04 -4.87 -6.69
CA GLY A 71 -8.91 -4.37 -8.05
C GLY A 71 -7.63 -4.81 -8.75
N GLN A 72 -7.32 -4.18 -9.88
CA GLN A 72 -6.15 -4.52 -10.72
C GLN A 72 -5.11 -3.40 -10.82
N ARG A 73 -5.49 -2.15 -10.53
CA ARG A 73 -4.68 -0.96 -10.78
C ARG A 73 -4.69 -0.07 -9.56
N LEU A 74 -3.75 -0.29 -8.65
CA LEU A 74 -3.59 0.50 -7.43
C LEU A 74 -2.37 1.41 -7.52
N THR A 75 -2.56 2.68 -7.15
CA THR A 75 -1.47 3.63 -6.95
C THR A 75 -1.54 4.25 -5.56
N PHE A 76 -0.38 4.67 -5.06
CA PHE A 76 -0.24 5.36 -3.79
C PHE A 76 1.06 6.15 -3.81
N LEU A 77 1.17 7.12 -2.90
CA LEU A 77 2.35 7.97 -2.83
C LEU A 77 3.50 7.25 -2.13
N VAL A 78 4.67 7.26 -2.76
CA VAL A 78 5.91 6.76 -2.18
C VAL A 78 6.99 7.83 -2.30
N SER A 79 7.80 7.98 -1.23
CA SER A 79 8.90 8.94 -1.15
C SER A 79 9.86 8.81 -2.34
N GLU A 80 10.36 9.94 -2.85
CA GLU A 80 11.38 9.99 -3.90
C GLU A 80 12.75 9.47 -3.46
N HIS A 81 12.96 9.24 -2.16
CA HIS A 81 14.21 8.70 -1.61
C HIS A 81 14.40 7.20 -1.89
N ARG A 82 15.59 6.71 -1.49
CA ARG A 82 16.06 5.35 -1.72
C ARG A 82 15.14 4.27 -1.15
N ASP A 83 14.68 4.43 0.09
CA ASP A 83 13.80 3.45 0.72
C ASP A 83 12.45 3.38 -0.01
N GLY A 84 11.99 4.53 -0.50
CA GLY A 84 10.85 4.57 -1.40
C GLY A 84 11.11 3.80 -2.69
N GLU A 85 12.29 3.88 -3.30
CA GLU A 85 12.61 3.13 -4.52
C GLU A 85 12.57 1.62 -4.28
N LEU A 86 13.07 1.15 -3.13
CA LEU A 86 12.93 -0.24 -2.72
C LEU A 86 11.45 -0.64 -2.62
N VAL A 87 10.64 0.15 -1.91
CA VAL A 87 9.19 -0.08 -1.80
C VAL A 87 8.54 -0.12 -3.17
N THR A 88 8.83 0.85 -4.05
CA THR A 88 8.30 0.88 -5.43
C THR A 88 8.60 -0.41 -6.18
N ARG A 89 9.85 -0.90 -6.13
CA ARG A 89 10.25 -2.14 -6.82
C ARG A 89 9.60 -3.40 -6.24
N VAL A 90 9.35 -3.42 -4.94
CA VAL A 90 8.67 -4.53 -4.26
C VAL A 90 7.20 -4.53 -4.64
N MET A 91 6.53 -3.38 -4.56
CA MET A 91 5.09 -3.24 -4.84
C MET A 91 4.75 -3.50 -6.31
N ARG A 92 5.65 -3.17 -7.25
CA ARG A 92 5.52 -3.57 -8.67
C ARG A 92 5.47 -5.09 -8.87
N ARG A 93 6.09 -5.89 -7.99
CA ARG A 93 5.99 -7.36 -8.03
C ARG A 93 4.64 -7.89 -7.54
N PHE A 94 3.82 -7.01 -6.97
CA PHE A 94 2.42 -7.26 -6.61
C PHE A 94 1.45 -6.60 -7.60
N GLY A 95 1.92 -6.14 -8.76
CA GLY A 95 1.07 -5.54 -9.80
C GLY A 95 0.65 -4.10 -9.53
N MET A 96 1.24 -3.43 -8.54
CA MET A 96 0.91 -2.05 -8.19
C MET A 96 1.82 -1.04 -8.90
N ASP A 97 1.34 0.18 -9.12
CA ASP A 97 2.13 1.26 -9.75
C ASP A 97 2.22 2.48 -8.82
N PRO A 98 3.17 2.49 -7.86
CA PRO A 98 3.29 3.59 -6.91
C PRO A 98 3.75 4.89 -7.57
N THR A 99 3.11 6.00 -7.21
CA THR A 99 3.46 7.34 -7.67
C THR A 99 4.54 7.96 -6.78
N ARG A 100 5.58 8.53 -7.39
CA ARG A 100 6.68 9.19 -6.67
C ARG A 100 6.28 10.59 -6.23
N GLY A 101 6.58 10.93 -4.97
CA GLY A 101 6.45 12.30 -4.48
C GLY A 101 6.61 12.41 -2.97
N SER A 102 6.26 13.58 -2.43
CA SER A 102 6.36 13.88 -1.00
C SER A 102 5.07 14.48 -0.48
N SER A 103 4.46 13.82 0.51
CA SER A 103 3.30 14.37 1.25
C SER A 103 3.70 15.53 2.17
N THR A 104 5.00 15.74 2.41
CA THR A 104 5.51 16.70 3.40
C THR A 104 6.15 17.95 2.80
N ARG A 105 6.86 17.81 1.68
CA ARG A 105 7.58 18.90 1.00
C ARG A 105 6.95 19.30 -0.34
N GLY A 106 5.90 18.59 -0.77
CA GLY A 106 5.27 18.79 -2.08
C GLY A 106 3.86 18.21 -2.17
N GLY A 107 3.08 18.30 -1.09
CA GLY A 107 1.79 17.62 -0.95
C GLY A 107 0.81 17.92 -2.09
N VAL A 108 0.76 19.17 -2.57
CA VAL A 108 -0.11 19.57 -3.70
C VAL A 108 0.30 18.87 -5.00
N ARG A 109 1.61 18.88 -5.33
CA ARG A 109 2.14 18.20 -6.52
C ARG A 109 1.92 16.69 -6.45
N ALA A 110 2.13 16.11 -5.27
CA ALA A 110 1.89 14.70 -5.00
C ALA A 110 0.41 14.32 -5.18
N LEU A 111 -0.51 15.12 -4.62
CA LEU A 111 -1.95 14.91 -4.77
C LEU A 111 -2.37 15.02 -6.24
N HIS A 112 -1.89 16.04 -6.96
CA HIS A 112 -2.16 16.19 -8.39
C HIS A 112 -1.66 14.98 -9.20
N ALA A 113 -0.49 14.43 -8.86
CA ALA A 113 0.03 13.24 -9.52
C ALA A 113 -0.86 12.00 -9.29
N LEU A 114 -1.40 11.82 -8.08
CA LEU A 114 -2.38 10.77 -7.78
C LEU A 114 -3.69 10.97 -8.55
N LEU A 115 -4.21 12.20 -8.60
CA LEU A 115 -5.44 12.50 -9.33
C LEU A 115 -5.32 12.25 -10.84
N ARG A 116 -4.13 12.46 -11.43
CA ARG A 116 -3.88 12.03 -12.83
C ARG A 116 -4.01 10.52 -12.99
N LYS A 117 -3.46 9.74 -12.07
CA LYS A 117 -3.62 8.27 -12.09
C LYS A 117 -5.08 7.85 -11.92
N VAL A 118 -5.88 8.56 -11.12
CA VAL A 118 -7.34 8.29 -11.05
C VAL A 118 -7.97 8.42 -12.44
N ARG A 119 -7.64 9.46 -13.21
CA ARG A 119 -8.14 9.64 -14.59
C ARG A 119 -7.67 8.55 -15.55
N GLU A 120 -6.53 7.91 -15.27
CA GLU A 120 -6.05 6.73 -16.00
C GLU A 120 -6.74 5.42 -15.59
N GLY A 121 -7.67 5.45 -14.62
CA GLY A 121 -8.41 4.28 -14.12
C GLY A 121 -7.78 3.57 -12.91
N TYR A 122 -6.86 4.22 -12.19
CA TYR A 122 -6.28 3.65 -10.96
C TYR A 122 -7.14 3.92 -9.73
N ASP A 123 -7.25 2.93 -8.86
CA ASP A 123 -7.67 3.10 -7.46
C ASP A 123 -6.54 3.75 -6.66
N LEU A 124 -6.89 4.41 -5.55
CA LEU A 124 -5.91 5.02 -4.65
C LEU A 124 -5.75 4.18 -3.38
N ALA A 125 -4.53 4.08 -2.86
CA ALA A 125 -4.28 3.66 -1.49
C ALA A 125 -3.72 4.84 -0.66
N PHE A 126 -4.28 5.03 0.52
CA PHE A 126 -3.89 6.05 1.47
C PHE A 126 -3.64 5.44 2.85
N THR A 127 -2.56 5.87 3.46
CA THR A 127 -2.29 5.65 4.88
C THR A 127 -2.53 6.96 5.64
N PRO A 128 -3.75 7.18 6.15
CA PRO A 128 -4.22 8.52 6.49
C PRO A 128 -3.56 9.10 7.74
N ASP A 129 -2.88 8.29 8.56
CA ASP A 129 -2.08 8.75 9.70
C ASP A 129 -0.74 9.41 9.31
N GLY A 130 -0.36 9.36 8.03
CA GLY A 130 0.79 10.07 7.49
C GLY A 130 2.14 9.55 8.00
N PRO A 131 3.26 9.92 7.34
CA PRO A 131 4.58 9.39 7.68
C PRO A 131 5.14 9.92 9.01
N ARG A 132 4.60 11.03 9.52
CA ARG A 132 5.03 11.64 10.80
C ARG A 132 4.04 11.39 11.94
N GLY A 133 2.94 10.69 11.68
CA GLY A 133 1.87 10.50 12.66
C GLY A 133 1.07 11.79 12.95
N PRO A 134 0.36 11.82 14.10
CA PRO A 134 0.28 10.77 15.10
C PRO A 134 -0.37 9.47 14.58
N ALA A 135 0.08 8.33 15.10
CA ALA A 135 -0.42 7.03 14.66
C ALA A 135 -1.93 6.92 14.89
N ARG A 136 -2.66 6.38 13.91
CA ARG A 136 -4.13 6.22 13.95
C ARG A 136 -4.92 7.53 14.08
N VAL A 137 -4.36 8.65 13.65
CA VAL A 137 -5.05 9.94 13.55
C VAL A 137 -5.11 10.37 12.09
N ALA A 138 -6.30 10.36 11.51
CA ALA A 138 -6.47 10.68 10.10
C ALA A 138 -6.11 12.15 9.78
N GLN A 139 -5.32 12.34 8.73
CA GLN A 139 -4.94 13.63 8.18
C GLN A 139 -5.84 14.01 6.99
N ALA A 140 -5.94 15.30 6.69
CA ALA A 140 -6.84 15.83 5.67
C ALA A 140 -6.54 15.33 4.24
N GLY A 141 -5.35 14.79 3.96
CA GLY A 141 -4.94 14.39 2.61
C GLY A 141 -5.87 13.37 1.94
N VAL A 142 -6.38 12.40 2.71
CA VAL A 142 -7.33 11.39 2.18
C VAL A 142 -8.68 12.03 1.82
N VAL A 143 -9.14 12.97 2.65
CA VAL A 143 -10.41 13.70 2.44
C VAL A 143 -10.30 14.63 1.23
N GLN A 144 -9.16 15.32 1.08
CA GLN A 144 -8.89 16.16 -0.09
C GLN A 144 -8.84 15.33 -1.38
N ALA A 145 -8.20 14.16 -1.34
CA ALA A 145 -8.19 13.23 -2.47
C ALA A 145 -9.61 12.78 -2.84
N ALA A 146 -10.43 12.39 -1.87
CA ALA A 146 -11.83 12.01 -2.09
C ALA A 146 -12.64 13.15 -2.70
N ARG A 147 -12.56 14.36 -2.11
CA ARG A 147 -13.27 15.55 -2.60
C ARG A 147 -12.91 15.90 -4.04
N LEU A 148 -11.63 15.86 -4.39
CA LEU A 148 -11.15 16.26 -5.72
C LEU A 148 -11.34 15.17 -6.78
N SER A 149 -11.35 13.89 -6.38
CA SER A 149 -11.52 12.76 -7.31
C SER A 149 -12.96 12.30 -7.46
N GLY A 150 -13.84 12.63 -6.50
CA GLY A 150 -15.19 12.09 -6.42
C GLY A 150 -15.25 10.63 -5.96
N LEU A 151 -14.11 10.02 -5.60
CA LEU A 151 -14.06 8.61 -5.21
C LEU A 151 -14.50 8.40 -3.76
N PRO A 152 -15.23 7.30 -3.45
CA PRO A 152 -15.55 6.94 -2.09
C PRO A 152 -14.30 6.49 -1.32
N ILE A 153 -14.22 6.87 -0.04
CA ILE A 153 -13.21 6.36 0.89
C ILE A 153 -13.72 5.04 1.48
N VAL A 154 -12.91 3.99 1.37
CA VAL A 154 -13.18 2.67 1.94
C VAL A 154 -12.14 2.37 3.00
N PRO A 155 -12.51 2.44 4.29
CA PRO A 155 -11.64 2.03 5.39
C PRO A 155 -11.42 0.51 5.36
N ILE A 156 -10.17 0.07 5.41
CA ILE A 156 -9.79 -1.33 5.49
C ILE A 156 -8.84 -1.54 6.67
N ALA A 157 -9.09 -2.57 7.45
CA ALA A 157 -8.29 -2.91 8.61
C ALA A 157 -7.91 -4.39 8.59
N VAL A 158 -6.80 -4.71 9.26
CA VAL A 158 -6.41 -6.08 9.53
C VAL A 158 -6.38 -6.28 11.04
N ALA A 159 -6.90 -7.41 11.49
CA ALA A 159 -6.76 -7.86 12.87
C ALA A 159 -6.18 -9.27 12.85
N ALA A 160 -5.35 -9.58 13.84
CA ALA A 160 -4.73 -10.90 13.97
C ALA A 160 -4.92 -11.43 15.38
N ARG A 161 -5.21 -12.72 15.47
CA ARG A 161 -5.27 -13.48 16.73
C ARG A 161 -4.30 -14.64 16.66
N LYS A 162 -3.57 -14.89 17.76
CA LYS A 162 -2.73 -16.08 17.89
C LYS A 162 -3.60 -17.35 17.76
N LYS A 163 -3.17 -18.31 16.94
CA LYS A 163 -3.75 -19.66 16.97
C LYS A 163 -3.43 -20.27 18.34
N LYS A 164 -4.44 -20.54 19.17
CA LYS A 164 -4.26 -21.31 20.40
C LYS A 164 -3.89 -22.74 19.98
N ARG A 165 -2.63 -23.15 20.22
CA ARG A 165 -2.10 -24.48 19.84
C ARG A 165 -2.84 -25.65 20.50
N TRP A 166 -3.52 -25.39 21.61
CA TRP A 166 -4.14 -26.41 22.48
C TRP A 166 -5.66 -26.54 22.34
N ILE A 167 -6.29 -25.82 21.42
CA ILE A 167 -7.73 -25.94 21.17
C ILE A 167 -7.92 -26.59 19.79
N PRO A 168 -8.32 -27.87 19.71
CA PRO A 168 -8.75 -28.49 18.48
C PRO A 168 -10.01 -27.78 17.99
N GLY A 169 -9.90 -27.03 16.89
CA GLY A 169 -11.04 -26.44 16.19
C GLY A 169 -11.71 -25.26 16.90
N THR A 170 -11.87 -24.17 16.16
CA THR A 170 -13.13 -23.42 16.23
C THR A 170 -13.55 -23.24 14.79
N ALA A 171 -14.61 -23.96 14.39
CA ALA A 171 -15.39 -23.61 13.23
C ALA A 171 -15.95 -22.20 13.47
N SER A 172 -15.69 -21.27 12.54
CA SER A 172 -16.34 -19.96 12.46
C SER A 172 -16.19 -19.40 11.06
#